data_AF-A0A0K9Q480-F1
#
_entry.id   AF-A0A0K9Q480-F1
#
_cell.length_a   1.000
_cell.length_b   1.000
_cell.length_c   1.000
_cell.angle_alpha   90.00
_cell.angle_beta   90.00
_cell.angle_gamma   90.00
#
_symmetry.space_group_name_H-M   'P 1'
#
loop_
_entity.id
_entity.type
_entity.pdbx_description
1 polymer ?
#
loop_
_entity_poly.entity_id
_entity_poly.type
_entity_poly.pdbx_seq_one_letter_code
_entity_poly.pdbx_strand_id
1 'polypeptide(L)'
;MASLHCLSASCFAVPNKPQSFAVSHRSSVKCCSLLRFSSNLSSVSAFPKASLFWMDTVEKSKPLRTSVVCDAAAPTRKADSAEKRARQSEKRRIYNKSKKSEMKTKMKKVIEALDVLQKKTEAMVEEVVPIEKLIGEAYSAIDKAVKCGTLHKNTGANRKSRLARRKKAVEIHHGWYSLPSSSQSVITA
;
A
#
# COMPACT_ATOMS: atom_id res chain seq x y z
N MET A 1 40.41 -29.90 -45.58
CA MET A 1 40.53 -30.80 -44.41
C MET A 1 40.19 -30.00 -43.17
N ALA A 2 39.30 -30.55 -42.35
CA ALA A 2 38.55 -29.89 -41.29
C ALA A 2 39.38 -29.64 -40.02
N SER A 3 39.02 -28.59 -39.26
CA SER A 3 38.85 -28.66 -37.80
C SER A 3 38.39 -27.31 -37.25
N LEU A 4 37.08 -27.21 -37.03
CA LEU A 4 36.44 -26.21 -36.17
C LEU A 4 36.56 -26.70 -34.72
N HIS A 5 37.24 -25.95 -33.85
CA HIS A 5 37.23 -26.20 -32.41
C HIS A 5 36.23 -25.27 -31.73
N CYS A 6 35.03 -25.80 -31.50
CA CYS A 6 34.01 -25.27 -30.60
C CYS A 6 34.45 -25.50 -29.15
N LEU A 7 34.66 -24.43 -28.39
CA LEU A 7 34.80 -24.51 -26.93
C LEU A 7 33.46 -24.18 -26.28
N SER A 8 32.97 -25.18 -25.55
CA SER A 8 31.68 -25.29 -24.90
C SER A 8 31.43 -24.22 -23.84
N ALA A 9 30.27 -23.57 -23.94
CA ALA A 9 29.64 -22.82 -22.86
C ALA A 9 29.18 -23.79 -21.75
N SER A 10 29.77 -23.67 -20.55
CA SER A 10 29.30 -24.36 -19.36
C SER A 10 28.19 -23.56 -18.69
N CYS A 11 26.95 -23.87 -19.05
CA CYS A 11 25.76 -23.40 -18.35
C CYS A 11 25.65 -24.10 -16.99
N PHE A 12 26.01 -23.40 -15.92
CA PHE A 12 25.67 -23.81 -14.55
C PHE A 12 24.15 -23.70 -14.34
N ALA A 13 23.44 -24.80 -14.55
CA ALA A 13 22.03 -24.94 -14.22
C ALA A 13 21.89 -25.33 -12.74
N VAL A 14 21.43 -24.39 -11.91
CA VAL A 14 21.03 -24.64 -10.51
C VAL A 14 19.59 -25.15 -10.51
N PRO A 15 19.29 -26.36 -10.00
CA PRO A 15 17.91 -26.82 -9.84
C PRO A 15 17.32 -26.23 -8.55
N ASN A 16 16.65 -25.09 -8.65
CA ASN A 16 15.79 -24.60 -7.56
C ASN A 16 14.43 -25.32 -7.62
N LYS A 17 14.30 -26.32 -6.75
CA LYS A 17 13.06 -27.04 -6.43
C LYS A 17 12.05 -26.07 -5.82
N PRO A 18 10.87 -25.80 -6.42
CA PRO A 18 9.84 -25.05 -5.73
C PRO A 18 9.20 -25.95 -4.66
N GLN A 19 9.35 -25.58 -3.39
CA GLN A 19 8.48 -26.09 -2.33
C GLN A 19 7.07 -25.54 -2.59
N SER A 20 6.17 -26.42 -3.01
CA SER A 20 4.74 -26.14 -3.08
C SER A 20 4.20 -25.99 -1.66
N PHE A 21 4.00 -24.75 -1.22
CA PHE A 21 3.13 -24.50 -0.07
C PHE A 21 1.69 -24.77 -0.50
N ALA A 22 1.22 -25.98 -0.22
CA ALA A 22 -0.18 -26.35 -0.34
C ALA A 22 -0.99 -25.55 0.70
N VAL A 23 -1.55 -24.42 0.29
CA VAL A 23 -2.61 -23.76 1.06
C VAL A 23 -3.85 -24.64 0.93
N SER A 24 -4.12 -25.43 1.96
CA SER A 24 -5.35 -26.20 2.09
C SER A 24 -6.52 -25.23 2.22
N HIS A 25 -7.28 -25.04 1.14
CA HIS A 25 -8.60 -24.44 1.19
C HIS A 25 -9.53 -25.39 1.94
N ARG A 26 -9.63 -25.22 3.27
CA ARG A 26 -10.67 -25.85 4.08
C ARG A 26 -11.94 -25.00 3.96
N SER A 27 -12.81 -25.41 3.05
CA SER A 27 -14.21 -24.98 3.02
C SER A 27 -14.91 -25.47 4.29
N SER A 28 -14.95 -24.64 5.32
CA SER A 28 -15.81 -24.85 6.49
C SER A 28 -16.82 -23.72 6.55
N VAL A 29 -17.94 -23.92 5.85
CA VAL A 29 -19.22 -23.32 6.22
C VAL A 29 -19.47 -23.57 7.70
N LYS A 30 -19.55 -22.49 8.48
CA LYS A 30 -20.43 -22.34 9.64
C LYS A 30 -20.40 -20.90 10.12
N CYS A 31 -21.49 -20.24 9.78
CA CYS A 31 -22.07 -19.10 10.47
C CYS A 31 -22.05 -19.32 11.99
N CYS A 32 -21.70 -18.31 12.78
CA CYS A 32 -22.40 -18.00 14.03
C CYS A 32 -21.92 -16.68 14.68
N SER A 33 -22.93 -15.85 14.96
CA SER A 33 -23.12 -14.96 16.12
C SER A 33 -22.11 -13.85 16.42
N LEU A 34 -22.52 -12.65 15.98
CA LEU A 34 -22.49 -11.39 16.71
C LEU A 34 -22.47 -11.54 18.24
N LEU A 35 -21.46 -10.93 18.87
CA LEU A 35 -21.46 -10.59 20.29
C LEU A 35 -22.49 -9.49 20.55
N ARG A 36 -23.59 -9.84 21.22
CA ARG A 36 -24.51 -8.90 21.83
C ARG A 36 -24.73 -9.27 23.30
N PHE A 37 -24.38 -8.30 24.11
CA PHE A 37 -24.82 -8.01 25.47
C PHE A 37 -26.31 -8.32 25.69
N SER A 38 -26.67 -9.08 26.73
CA SER A 38 -27.65 -8.67 27.77
C SER A 38 -28.07 -9.83 28.67
N SER A 39 -28.48 -9.41 29.86
CA SER A 39 -28.75 -10.07 31.12
C SER A 39 -29.85 -11.14 31.12
N ASN A 40 -29.58 -12.20 31.90
CA ASN A 40 -30.55 -13.09 32.52
C ASN A 40 -31.72 -12.33 33.19
N LEU A 41 -32.95 -12.82 32.99
CA LEU A 41 -33.99 -12.88 34.03
C LEU A 41 -35.10 -13.89 33.64
N SER A 42 -35.17 -14.97 34.44
CA SER A 42 -36.34 -15.74 34.95
C SER A 42 -37.58 -16.06 34.09
N SER A 43 -37.93 -17.38 34.09
CA SER A 43 -39.25 -18.07 34.22
C SER A 43 -40.51 -17.39 33.65
N VAL A 44 -41.47 -18.05 32.96
CA VAL A 44 -42.40 -19.07 33.50
C VAL A 44 -43.08 -19.90 32.37
N SER A 45 -43.28 -21.20 32.65
CA SER A 45 -44.32 -22.17 32.27
C SER A 45 -45.14 -22.13 30.95
N ALA A 46 -45.25 -23.35 30.36
CA ALA A 46 -46.48 -24.07 29.97
C ALA A 46 -46.68 -24.40 28.46
N PHE A 47 -46.63 -25.72 28.18
CA PHE A 47 -46.97 -26.50 26.97
C PHE A 47 -48.46 -26.36 26.55
N PRO A 48 -48.99 -26.96 25.44
CA PRO A 48 -48.45 -28.05 24.58
C PRO A 48 -48.69 -28.01 23.05
N LYS A 49 -47.87 -28.85 22.39
CA LYS A 49 -48.08 -29.74 21.22
C LYS A 49 -49.38 -29.72 20.38
N ALA A 50 -49.11 -29.76 19.07
CA ALA A 50 -49.64 -30.67 18.02
C ALA A 50 -50.82 -30.20 17.15
N SER A 51 -50.58 -30.26 15.82
CA SER A 51 -51.43 -30.87 14.76
C SER A 51 -51.05 -30.25 13.42
N LEU A 52 -50.20 -30.89 12.61
CA LEU A 52 -50.54 -31.76 11.46
C LEU A 52 -50.99 -31.01 10.20
N PHE A 53 -50.21 -31.22 9.13
CA PHE A 53 -50.57 -31.15 7.70
C PHE A 53 -51.05 -29.77 7.20
N TRP A 54 -50.65 -29.28 6.04
CA TRP A 54 -51.05 -29.80 4.74
C TRP A 54 -49.90 -29.58 3.74
N MET A 55 -49.53 -30.65 3.03
CA MET A 55 -49.06 -30.52 1.66
C MET A 55 -50.25 -30.12 0.79
N ASP A 56 -50.06 -29.22 -0.18
CA ASP A 56 -50.31 -29.61 -1.57
C ASP A 56 -49.70 -28.65 -2.58
N THR A 57 -49.04 -29.28 -3.54
CA THR A 57 -48.51 -28.75 -4.79
C THR A 57 -49.64 -28.50 -5.80
N VAL A 58 -49.75 -27.29 -6.35
CA VAL A 58 -50.27 -27.09 -7.72
C VAL A 58 -49.49 -25.95 -8.38
N GLU A 59 -48.45 -26.32 -9.11
CA GLU A 59 -47.76 -25.46 -10.07
C GLU A 59 -48.69 -25.27 -11.28
N LYS A 60 -49.28 -24.09 -11.43
CA LYS A 60 -50.02 -23.70 -12.65
C LYS A 60 -49.13 -22.75 -13.47
N SER A 61 -48.31 -23.33 -14.33
CA SER A 61 -47.49 -22.59 -15.29
C SER A 61 -48.38 -22.01 -16.41
N LYS A 62 -48.63 -20.70 -16.37
CA LYS A 62 -49.22 -19.97 -17.50
C LYS A 62 -48.09 -19.66 -18.51
N PRO A 63 -48.22 -20.00 -19.81
CA PRO A 63 -47.21 -19.61 -20.77
C PRO A 63 -47.28 -18.09 -21.00
N LEU A 64 -46.22 -17.38 -20.63
CA LEU A 64 -46.00 -15.98 -20.98
C LEU A 64 -45.76 -15.91 -22.50
N ARG A 65 -46.83 -15.72 -23.27
CA ARG A 65 -46.72 -15.32 -24.67
C ARG A 65 -46.57 -13.80 -24.73
N THR A 66 -45.43 -13.30 -24.27
CA THR A 66 -45.08 -11.88 -24.45
C THR A 66 -44.41 -11.75 -25.82
N SER A 67 -45.10 -11.15 -26.79
CA SER A 67 -44.50 -10.74 -28.05
C SER A 67 -43.45 -9.67 -27.75
N VAL A 68 -42.17 -10.01 -27.87
CA VAL A 68 -41.08 -9.03 -27.77
C VAL A 68 -41.11 -8.19 -29.04
N VAL A 69 -41.81 -7.06 -28.98
CA VAL A 69 -41.57 -5.95 -29.92
C VAL A 69 -40.26 -5.32 -29.48
N CYS A 70 -39.21 -5.52 -30.29
CA CYS A 70 -37.95 -4.82 -30.10
C CYS A 70 -38.12 -3.35 -30.49
N ASP A 71 -38.64 -2.53 -29.59
CA ASP A 71 -38.37 -1.09 -29.66
C ASP A 71 -36.93 -0.88 -29.20
N ALA A 72 -36.07 -0.48 -30.15
CA ALA A 72 -34.69 -0.10 -29.89
C ALA A 72 -34.67 1.21 -29.09
N ALA A 73 -34.99 1.13 -27.80
CA ALA A 73 -34.87 2.23 -26.87
C ALA A 73 -33.40 2.65 -26.80
N ALA A 74 -33.11 3.91 -27.13
CA ALA A 74 -31.79 4.52 -26.99
C ALA A 74 -31.21 4.21 -25.59
N PRO A 75 -29.90 3.93 -25.45
CA PRO A 75 -29.32 3.55 -24.17
C PRO A 75 -29.40 4.73 -23.19
N THR A 76 -30.45 4.74 -22.38
CA THR A 76 -30.60 5.66 -21.26
C THR A 76 -29.53 5.29 -20.23
N ARG A 77 -28.43 6.06 -20.20
CA ARG A 77 -27.36 5.84 -19.22
C ARG A 77 -27.91 6.07 -17.82
N LYS A 78 -28.20 4.98 -17.11
CA LYS A 78 -28.50 5.01 -15.69
C LYS A 78 -27.24 5.45 -14.94
N ALA A 79 -27.41 6.27 -13.91
CA ALA A 79 -26.29 6.77 -13.10
C ALA A 79 -25.67 5.61 -12.30
N ASP A 80 -24.65 4.97 -12.85
CA ASP A 80 -23.92 3.93 -12.13
C ASP A 80 -22.88 4.56 -11.18
N SER A 81 -23.18 4.48 -9.90
CA SER A 81 -22.30 4.94 -8.84
C SER A 81 -20.96 4.19 -8.81
N ALA A 82 -20.95 2.90 -9.19
CA ALA A 82 -19.75 2.08 -9.22
C ALA A 82 -18.81 2.53 -10.33
N GLU A 83 -19.31 2.69 -11.55
CA GLU A 83 -18.54 3.20 -12.68
C GLU A 83 -17.97 4.61 -12.40
N LYS A 84 -18.75 5.49 -11.76
CA LYS A 84 -18.27 6.81 -11.34
C LYS A 84 -17.10 6.71 -10.36
N ARG A 85 -17.18 5.82 -9.36
CA ARG A 85 -16.10 5.62 -8.38
C ARG A 85 -14.84 5.05 -9.05
N ALA A 86 -14.99 4.13 -10.01
CA ALA A 86 -13.88 3.60 -10.80
C ALA A 86 -13.13 4.73 -11.54
N ARG A 87 -13.85 5.55 -12.32
CA ARG A 87 -13.26 6.71 -13.03
C ARG A 87 -12.57 7.71 -12.10
N GLN A 88 -13.17 8.01 -10.94
CA GLN A 88 -12.57 8.91 -9.94
C GLN A 88 -11.30 8.33 -9.32
N SER A 89 -11.31 7.02 -9.02
CA SER A 89 -10.17 6.31 -8.44
C SER A 89 -8.97 6.31 -9.39
N GLU A 90 -9.19 6.11 -10.69
CA GLU A 90 -8.14 6.11 -11.70
C GLU A 90 -7.48 7.48 -11.82
N LYS A 91 -8.30 8.54 -11.88
CA LYS A 91 -7.80 9.92 -11.87
C LYS A 91 -6.93 10.18 -10.64
N ARG A 92 -7.45 9.89 -9.44
CA ARG A 92 -6.70 10.05 -8.18
C ARG A 92 -5.44 9.18 -8.12
N ARG A 93 -5.48 7.96 -8.66
CA ARG A 93 -4.34 7.04 -8.75
C ARG A 93 -3.21 7.66 -9.56
N ILE A 94 -3.51 8.24 -10.72
CA ILE A 94 -2.51 8.86 -11.61
C ILE A 94 -1.85 10.05 -10.91
N TYR A 95 -2.63 10.97 -10.32
CA TYR A 95 -2.09 12.11 -9.57
C TYR A 95 -1.25 11.71 -8.35
N ASN A 96 -1.73 10.74 -7.57
CA ASN A 96 -1.00 10.28 -6.40
C ASN A 96 0.27 9.51 -6.78
N LYS A 97 0.24 8.77 -7.89
CA LYS A 97 1.41 8.07 -8.43
C LYS A 97 2.50 9.07 -8.81
N SER A 98 2.17 10.13 -9.56
CA SER A 98 3.15 11.13 -9.99
C SER A 98 3.80 11.86 -8.81
N LYS A 99 3.02 12.26 -7.80
CA LYS A 99 3.54 12.91 -6.58
C LYS A 99 4.41 11.98 -5.74
N LYS A 100 4.03 10.70 -5.60
CA LYS A 100 4.84 9.69 -4.91
C LYS A 100 6.14 9.39 -5.65
N SER A 101 6.12 9.31 -6.98
CA SER A 101 7.35 9.11 -7.76
C SER A 101 8.25 10.34 -7.70
N GLU A 102 7.71 11.56 -7.81
CA GLU A 102 8.48 12.81 -7.75
C GLU A 102 9.28 12.90 -6.44
N MET A 103 8.62 12.73 -5.29
CA MET A 103 9.33 12.77 -3.99
C MET A 103 10.35 11.65 -3.89
N LYS A 104 10.03 10.42 -4.35
CA LYS A 104 10.92 9.26 -4.24
C LYS A 104 12.19 9.48 -5.07
N THR A 105 12.07 10.05 -6.26
CA THR A 105 13.20 10.37 -7.13
C THR A 105 14.09 11.43 -6.50
N LYS A 106 13.53 12.53 -6.01
CA LYS A 106 14.31 13.60 -5.33
C LYS A 106 15.02 13.09 -4.09
N MET A 107 14.32 12.29 -3.26
CA MET A 107 14.93 11.65 -2.09
C MET A 107 16.06 10.70 -2.48
N LYS A 108 15.89 9.91 -3.55
CA LYS A 108 16.92 8.99 -4.04
C LYS A 108 18.18 9.75 -4.46
N LYS A 109 18.05 10.85 -5.20
CA LYS A 109 19.18 11.71 -5.59
C LYS A 109 19.99 12.22 -4.39
N VAL A 110 19.30 12.69 -3.34
CA VAL A 110 19.96 13.15 -2.10
C VAL A 110 20.74 12.00 -1.44
N ILE A 111 20.12 10.82 -1.37
CA ILE A 111 20.75 9.65 -0.74
C ILE A 111 21.98 9.22 -1.53
N GLU A 112 21.89 9.12 -2.86
CA GLU A 112 23.02 8.76 -3.71
C GLU A 112 24.17 9.76 -3.58
N ALA A 113 23.87 11.07 -3.53
CA ALA A 113 24.89 12.10 -3.32
C ALA A 113 25.58 11.97 -1.95
N LEU A 114 24.81 11.71 -0.87
CA LEU A 114 25.35 11.50 0.46
C LEU A 114 26.19 10.21 0.56
N ASP A 115 25.76 9.12 -0.10
CA ASP A 115 26.47 7.85 -0.11
C ASP A 115 27.80 7.96 -0.89
N VAL A 116 27.85 8.80 -1.94
CA VAL A 116 29.10 9.12 -2.65
C VAL A 116 30.04 9.93 -1.76
N LEU A 117 29.53 10.94 -1.04
CA LEU A 117 30.35 11.71 -0.10
C LEU A 117 30.92 10.84 1.01
N GLN A 118 30.12 9.95 1.60
CA GLN A 118 30.59 9.09 2.68
C GLN A 118 31.78 8.20 2.30
N LYS A 119 31.91 7.85 1.01
CA LYS A 119 33.02 7.02 0.49
C LYS A 119 34.27 7.83 0.17
N LYS A 120 34.15 9.14 -0.04
CA LYS A 120 35.29 10.02 -0.29
C LYS A 120 35.94 10.36 1.06
N THR A 121 37.24 10.12 1.20
CA THR A 121 37.98 10.37 2.45
C THR A 121 38.30 11.86 2.67
N GLU A 122 38.39 12.65 1.61
CA GLU A 122 38.66 14.10 1.67
C GLU A 122 37.51 14.88 1.02
N ALA A 123 36.37 14.94 1.69
CA ALA A 123 35.31 15.83 1.27
C ALA A 123 35.69 17.28 1.61
N MET A 124 35.57 18.19 0.64
CA MET A 124 35.65 19.63 0.87
C MET A 124 34.26 20.19 1.18
N VAL A 125 34.20 21.29 1.94
CA VAL A 125 32.95 21.98 2.32
C VAL A 125 32.13 22.42 1.08
N GLU A 126 32.81 22.69 -0.03
CA GLU A 126 32.23 23.01 -1.34
C GLU A 126 31.25 21.93 -1.85
N GLU A 127 31.49 20.64 -1.56
CA GLU A 127 30.61 19.56 -2.04
C GLU A 127 29.29 19.47 -1.24
N VAL A 128 29.19 20.16 -0.10
CA VAL A 128 27.97 20.16 0.74
C VAL A 128 26.89 21.07 0.16
N VAL A 129 27.28 22.22 -0.40
CA VAL A 129 26.38 23.23 -0.98
C VAL A 129 25.41 22.65 -2.02
N PRO A 130 25.83 21.85 -3.02
CA PRO A 130 24.91 21.25 -3.98
C PRO A 130 23.95 20.25 -3.32
N ILE A 131 24.37 19.53 -2.28
CA ILE A 131 23.52 18.58 -1.57
C ILE A 131 22.44 19.30 -0.78
N GLU A 132 22.75 20.44 -0.16
CA GLU A 132 21.75 21.25 0.54
C GLU A 132 20.67 21.77 -0.41
N LYS A 133 21.03 22.15 -1.64
CA LYS A 133 20.06 22.50 -2.68
C LYS A 133 19.15 21.30 -3.00
N LEU A 134 19.70 20.10 -3.18
CA LEU A 134 18.93 18.88 -3.41
C LEU A 134 18.02 18.52 -2.22
N ILE A 135 18.46 18.76 -0.99
CA ILE A 135 17.65 18.59 0.23
C ILE A 135 16.48 19.58 0.22
N GLY A 136 16.72 20.84 -0.14
CA GLY A 136 15.68 21.86 -0.27
C GLY A 136 14.61 21.46 -1.30
N GLU A 137 15.02 20.95 -2.45
CA GLU A 137 14.10 20.43 -3.48
C GLU A 137 13.28 19.23 -2.98
N ALA A 138 13.93 18.31 -2.24
CA ALA A 138 13.27 17.15 -1.67
C ALA A 138 12.24 17.57 -0.61
N TYR A 139 12.55 18.52 0.27
CA TYR A 139 11.62 19.06 1.25
C TYR A 139 10.44 19.75 0.59
N SER A 140 10.68 20.57 -0.44
CA SER A 140 9.63 21.21 -1.22
C SER A 140 8.66 20.18 -1.83
N ALA A 141 9.18 19.08 -2.38
CA ALA A 141 8.36 18.02 -2.94
C ALA A 141 7.56 17.24 -1.89
N ILE A 142 8.15 16.96 -0.72
CA ILE A 142 7.47 16.31 0.40
C ILE A 142 6.31 17.19 0.90
N ASP A 143 6.55 18.48 1.10
CA ASP A 143 5.54 19.40 1.65
C ASP A 143 4.41 19.66 0.67
N LYS A 144 4.71 19.75 -0.63
CA LYS A 144 3.69 19.80 -1.67
C LYS A 144 2.82 18.54 -1.64
N ALA A 145 3.41 17.35 -1.47
CA ALA A 145 2.64 16.11 -1.38
C ALA A 145 1.78 16.00 -0.11
N VAL A 146 2.23 16.58 1.01
CA VAL A 146 1.44 16.69 2.24
C VAL A 146 0.28 17.69 2.05
N LYS A 147 0.55 18.87 1.48
CA LYS A 147 -0.47 19.90 1.20
C LYS A 147 -1.55 19.39 0.24
N CYS A 148 -1.16 18.62 -0.78
CA CYS A 148 -2.11 18.00 -1.72
C CYS A 148 -2.89 16.81 -1.13
N GLY A 149 -2.55 16.34 0.08
CA GLY A 149 -3.21 15.19 0.72
C GLY A 149 -2.79 13.81 0.16
N THR A 150 -1.78 13.75 -0.71
CA THR A 150 -1.23 12.46 -1.18
C THR A 150 -0.49 11.72 -0.07
N LEU A 151 0.08 12.46 0.89
CA LEU A 151 0.84 11.94 2.01
C LEU A 151 0.30 12.49 3.34
N HIS A 152 0.23 11.66 4.38
CA HIS A 152 -0.12 12.12 5.71
C HIS A 152 1.03 12.92 6.36
N LYS A 153 0.70 13.91 7.20
CA LYS A 153 1.67 14.81 7.86
C LYS A 153 2.80 14.07 8.58
N ASN A 154 2.47 12.99 9.31
CA ASN A 154 3.48 12.20 10.04
C ASN A 154 4.42 11.48 9.07
N THR A 155 3.90 10.98 7.94
CA THR A 155 4.75 10.34 6.95
C THR A 155 5.68 11.36 6.29
N GLY A 156 5.20 12.58 6.00
CA GLY A 156 6.05 13.68 5.55
C GLY A 156 7.18 14.00 6.55
N ALA A 157 6.82 14.17 7.83
CA ALA A 157 7.79 14.42 8.91
C ALA A 157 8.84 13.29 9.03
N ASN A 158 8.41 12.03 8.95
CA ASN A 158 9.31 10.87 8.99
C ASN A 158 10.29 10.87 7.80
N ARG A 159 9.85 11.28 6.60
CA ARG A 159 10.75 11.38 5.42
C ARG A 159 11.78 12.49 5.59
N LYS A 160 11.39 13.66 6.12
CA LYS A 160 12.33 14.76 6.42
C LYS A 160 13.35 14.36 7.48
N SER A 161 12.88 13.77 8.58
CA SER A 161 13.74 13.27 9.65
C SER A 161 14.76 12.26 9.14
N ARG A 162 14.37 11.37 8.21
CA ARG A 162 15.29 10.41 7.58
C ARG A 162 16.43 11.10 6.82
N LEU A 163 16.13 12.14 6.02
CA LEU A 163 17.15 12.88 5.27
C LEU A 163 18.09 13.64 6.22
N ALA A 164 17.53 14.31 7.23
CA ALA A 164 18.30 15.03 8.24
C ALA A 164 19.25 14.10 9.02
N ARG A 165 18.77 12.91 9.44
CA ARG A 165 19.60 11.91 10.13
C ARG A 165 20.77 11.43 9.26
N ARG A 166 20.54 11.23 7.96
CA ARG A 166 21.62 10.82 7.05
C ARG A 166 22.65 11.92 6.82
N LYS A 167 22.21 13.17 6.62
CA LYS A 167 23.12 14.32 6.54
C LYS A 167 24.02 14.38 7.79
N LYS A 168 23.41 14.33 8.99
CA LYS A 168 24.16 14.32 10.25
C LYS A 168 25.15 13.17 10.38
N ALA A 169 24.79 11.96 9.93
CA ALA A 169 25.69 10.81 9.98
C ALA A 169 26.94 11.03 9.10
N VAL A 170 26.77 11.63 7.91
CA VAL A 170 27.89 11.99 7.04
C VAL A 170 28.75 13.08 7.67
N GLU A 171 28.15 14.11 8.28
CA GLU A 171 28.89 15.17 8.99
C GLU A 171 29.73 14.63 10.15
N ILE A 172 29.18 13.69 10.93
CA ILE A 172 29.90 13.01 12.02
C ILE A 172 31.05 12.16 11.47
N HIS A 173 30.84 11.44 10.37
CA HIS A 173 31.87 10.61 9.75
C HIS A 173 33.11 11.42 9.31
N HIS A 174 32.89 12.64 8.80
CA HIS A 174 33.97 13.55 8.38
C HIS A 174 34.50 14.42 9.54
N GLY A 175 33.93 14.31 10.75
CA GLY A 175 34.37 15.05 11.93
C GLY A 175 33.96 16.53 11.96
N TRP A 176 33.07 16.99 11.08
CA TRP A 176 32.63 18.40 11.04
C TRP A 176 31.59 18.74 12.10
N TYR A 177 30.94 17.73 12.67
CA TYR A 177 29.92 17.90 13.68
C TYR A 177 30.26 17.11 14.94
N SER A 178 30.62 17.85 15.98
CA SER A 178 30.71 17.36 17.36
C SER A 178 29.33 17.50 18.00
N LEU A 179 28.75 16.38 18.46
CA LEU A 179 27.57 16.44 19.31
C LEU A 179 27.99 17.16 20.60
N PRO A 180 27.33 18.27 20.99
CA PRO A 180 27.52 18.78 22.33
C PRO A 180 27.15 17.65 23.28
N SER A 181 28.14 17.20 24.07
CA SER A 181 27.93 16.21 25.13
C SER A 181 26.72 16.68 25.92
N SER A 182 25.74 15.80 26.12
CA SER A 182 24.54 16.06 26.90
C SER A 182 24.91 16.65 28.26
N SER A 183 24.97 17.98 28.35
CA SER A 183 25.11 18.69 29.60
C SER A 183 23.76 18.54 30.30
N GLN A 184 23.76 17.59 31.22
CA GLN A 184 22.75 17.45 32.25
C GLN A 184 22.55 18.81 32.93
N SER A 185 21.39 19.39 32.76
CA SER A 185 20.71 20.15 33.82
C SER A 185 19.34 19.48 33.94
N VAL A 186 19.25 18.37 34.69
CA VAL A 186 18.90 18.44 36.11
C VAL A 186 17.86 19.55 36.33
N ILE A 187 16.63 19.29 35.88
CA ILE A 187 15.46 20.00 36.40
C ILE A 187 15.37 19.55 37.85
N THR A 188 15.97 20.36 38.72
CA THR A 188 15.83 20.30 40.17
C THR A 188 14.44 20.81 40.51
N ALA A 189 13.71 19.99 41.28
CA ALA A 189 12.48 20.23 42.06
C ALA A 189 11.45 21.25 41.54
#